data_AF-A0A530BS21-F1
#
_entry.id   AF-A0A530BS21-F1
#
_cell.length_a   1.000
_cell.length_b   1.000
_cell.length_c   1.000
_cell.angle_alpha   90.00
_cell.angle_beta   90.00
_cell.angle_gamma   90.00
#
_symmetry.space_group_name_H-M   'P 1'
#
loop_
_entity.id
_entity.type
_entity.pdbx_description
1 polymer ?
#
loop_
_entity_poly.entity_id
_entity_poly.type
_entity_poly.pdbx_seq_one_letter_code
_entity_poly.pdbx_strand_id
1 'polypeptide(L)'
;YIGAINAVDAKEAFDAGAFAVEVAGQGGGSVALQHDGSKTVLKKVPLKNVAGKTRHMPDDFMQPDANKLSDAGMAYLKRLVPEKYKVGKPFV
;
A
#
# COMPACT_ATOMS: atom_id res chain seq x y z
N TYR A 1 -14.30 -19.32 1.30
CA TYR A 1 -13.62 -18.03 1.48
C TYR A 1 -12.92 -17.67 0.18
N ILE A 2 -13.27 -16.55 -0.46
CA ILE A 2 -12.54 -16.06 -1.65
C ILE A 2 -11.54 -15.04 -1.13
N GLY A 3 -10.28 -15.46 -0.95
CA GLY A 3 -9.20 -14.54 -0.65
C GLY A 3 -8.82 -13.76 -1.91
N ALA A 4 -8.83 -12.43 -1.83
CA ALA A 4 -8.25 -11.61 -2.89
C ALA A 4 -6.71 -11.71 -2.77
N ILE A 5 -6.10 -12.54 -3.61
CA ILE A 5 -4.64 -12.68 -3.66
C ILE A 5 -4.10 -11.55 -4.54
N ASN A 6 -3.38 -10.60 -3.93
CA ASN A 6 -2.65 -9.55 -4.62
C ASN A 6 -1.16 -9.87 -4.57
N ALA A 7 -0.52 -10.07 -5.72
CA ALA A 7 0.90 -10.40 -5.80
C ALA A 7 1.80 -9.27 -5.27
N VAL A 8 1.40 -8.02 -5.43
CA VAL A 8 2.12 -6.84 -4.90
C VAL A 8 2.07 -6.87 -3.38
N ASP A 9 0.87 -7.01 -2.80
CA ASP A 9 0.66 -7.06 -1.36
C ASP A 9 1.37 -8.26 -0.71
N ALA A 10 1.29 -9.44 -1.32
CA ALA A 10 1.97 -10.64 -0.82
C ALA A 10 3.49 -10.46 -0.78
N LYS A 11 4.08 -9.87 -1.82
CA LYS A 11 5.52 -9.59 -1.87
C LYS A 11 5.90 -8.52 -0.85
N GLU A 12 5.17 -7.41 -0.82
CA GLU A 12 5.44 -6.28 0.08
C GLU A 12 5.31 -6.69 1.55
N ALA A 13 4.33 -7.52 1.90
CA ALA A 13 4.14 -8.06 3.25
C ALA A 13 5.29 -8.99 3.66
N PHE A 14 5.75 -9.86 2.75
CA PHE A 14 6.90 -10.73 3.01
C PHE A 14 8.17 -9.91 3.24
N ASP A 15 8.46 -8.96 2.34
CA ASP A 15 9.65 -8.10 2.42
C ASP A 15 9.64 -7.27 3.72
N ALA A 16 8.47 -6.73 4.11
CA ALA A 16 8.30 -5.98 5.35
C ALA A 16 8.58 -6.84 6.59
N GLY A 17 8.12 -8.10 6.61
CA GLY A 17 8.41 -9.04 7.69
C GLY A 17 9.89 -9.39 7.79
N ALA A 18 10.54 -9.66 6.66
CA ALA A 18 11.98 -9.92 6.61
C ALA A 18 12.79 -8.73 7.14
N PHE A 19 12.46 -7.52 6.70
CA PHE A 19 13.10 -6.29 7.17
C PHE A 19 12.82 -6.00 8.66
N ALA A 20 11.66 -6.40 9.19
CA ALA A 20 11.35 -6.25 10.60
C ALA A 20 12.31 -7.04 11.50
N VAL A 21 12.80 -8.21 11.06
CA VAL A 21 13.82 -8.98 11.77
C VAL A 21 15.13 -8.20 11.89
N GLU A 22 15.56 -7.55 10.81
CA GLU A 22 16.74 -6.67 10.82
C GLU A 22 16.54 -5.48 11.77
N VAL A 23 15.39 -4.82 11.68
CA VAL A 23 15.04 -3.67 12.53
C VAL A 23 15.00 -4.03 14.01
N ALA A 24 14.58 -5.24 14.36
CA ALA A 24 14.60 -5.74 15.73
C ALA A 24 16.04 -5.79 16.28
N GLY A 25 17.01 -6.22 15.48
CA GLY A 25 18.44 -6.20 15.84
C GLY A 25 19.03 -4.80 16.07
N GLN A 26 18.38 -3.77 15.51
CA GLN A 26 18.77 -2.35 15.66
C GLN A 26 18.04 -1.65 16.82
N GLY A 27 17.46 -2.40 17.77
CA GLY A 27 16.69 -1.85 18.90
C GLY A 27 15.21 -1.60 18.62
N GLY A 28 14.67 -2.14 17.52
CA GLY A 28 13.24 -2.11 17.21
C GLY A 28 12.72 -0.81 16.61
N GLY A 29 11.46 -0.84 16.14
CA GLY A 29 10.79 0.26 15.46
C GLY A 29 9.61 -0.23 14.62
N SER A 30 8.88 0.69 13.99
CA SER A 30 7.87 0.31 12.99
C SER A 30 8.51 0.21 11.61
N VAL A 31 8.17 -0.83 10.86
CA VAL A 31 8.50 -0.95 9.44
C VAL A 31 7.39 -0.30 8.63
N ALA A 32 7.73 0.78 7.93
CA ALA A 32 6.79 1.51 7.09
C ALA A 32 7.14 1.32 5.61
N LEU A 33 6.12 1.04 4.81
CA LEU A 33 6.20 1.08 3.34
C LEU A 33 6.04 2.53 2.88
N GLN A 34 7.04 3.06 2.20
CA GLN A 34 7.02 4.42 1.64
C GLN A 34 7.22 4.37 0.13
N HIS A 35 6.58 5.27 -0.61
CA HIS A 35 6.82 5.40 -2.04
C HIS A 35 7.80 6.56 -2.28
N ASP A 36 8.92 6.30 -2.96
CA ASP A 36 9.94 7.30 -3.27
C ASP A 36 9.70 8.05 -4.59
N GLY A 37 8.56 7.81 -5.23
CA GLY A 37 8.21 8.33 -6.57
C GLY A 37 8.50 7.35 -7.70
N SER A 38 9.27 6.27 -7.44
CA SER A 38 9.57 5.22 -8.41
C SER A 38 9.13 3.84 -7.93
N LYS A 39 9.38 3.51 -6.65
CA LYS A 39 9.09 2.20 -6.07
C LYS A 39 8.68 2.31 -4.60
N THR A 40 8.10 1.24 -4.08
CA THR A 40 7.89 1.09 -2.64
C THR A 40 9.22 0.69 -1.99
N VAL A 41 9.58 1.38 -0.91
CA VAL A 41 10.79 1.14 -0.10
C VAL A 41 10.40 0.94 1.36
N LEU A 42 11.16 0.11 2.07
CA LEU A 42 10.96 -0.15 3.49
C LEU A 42 11.81 0.83 4.30
N LYS A 43 11.22 1.44 5.33
CA LYS A 43 11.94 2.30 6.28
C LYS A 43 11.58 1.97 7.71
N LYS A 44 12.61 1.99 8.57
CA LYS A 44 12.44 2.03 10.02
C LYS A 44 11.96 3.42 10.42
N VAL A 45 10.82 3.50 11.09
CA VAL A 45 10.29 4.74 11.66
C VAL A 45 10.08 4.61 13.17
N PRO A 46 10.30 5.69 13.95
CA PRO A 46 10.03 5.69 15.39
C PRO A 46 8.57 5.35 15.71
N LEU A 47 8.34 4.53 16.73
CA LEU A 47 6.98 4.12 17.15
C LEU A 47 6.09 5.32 17.50
N LYS A 48 6.65 6.39 18.07
CA LYS A 48 5.93 7.65 18.37
C LYS A 48 5.29 8.31 17.14
N ASN A 49 5.78 8.02 15.93
CA ASN A 49 5.24 8.58 14.69
C ASN A 49 3.97 7.85 14.23
N VAL A 50 3.72 6.63 14.73
CA VAL A 50 2.59 5.78 14.31
C VAL A 50 1.61 5.50 15.46
N ALA A 51 2.08 5.50 16.71
CA ALA A 51 1.27 5.19 17.88
C ALA A 51 0.13 6.21 18.05
N GLY A 52 -1.11 5.73 18.00
CA GLY A 52 -2.31 6.57 18.14
C GLY A 52 -2.50 7.59 17.02
N LYS A 53 -1.88 7.38 15.84
CA LYS A 53 -2.02 8.25 14.67
C LYS A 53 -2.82 7.54 13.58
N THR A 54 -3.80 8.25 13.03
CA THR A 54 -4.61 7.77 11.90
C THR A 54 -4.19 8.52 10.65
N ARG A 55 -3.90 7.78 9.58
CA ARG A 55 -3.72 8.38 8.26
C ARG A 55 -5.10 8.62 7.66
N HIS A 56 -5.53 9.87 7.65
CA HIS A 56 -6.74 10.27 6.94
C HIS A 56 -6.53 10.19 5.44
N MET A 57 -7.60 9.86 4.71
CA MET A 57 -7.60 9.97 3.26
C MET A 57 -7.41 11.45 2.91
N PRO A 58 -6.45 11.79 2.03
CA PRO A 58 -6.30 13.16 1.55
C PRO A 58 -7.58 13.68 0.89
N ASP A 59 -7.92 14.94 1.11
CA ASP A 59 -9.14 15.55 0.56
C ASP A 59 -9.10 15.56 -0.99
N ASP A 60 -7.91 15.68 -1.58
CA ASP A 60 -7.69 15.69 -3.02
C ASP A 60 -7.85 14.31 -3.69
N PHE A 61 -8.11 13.24 -2.93
CA PHE A 61 -8.40 11.90 -3.49
C PHE A 61 -9.84 11.76 -3.98
N MET A 62 -10.74 12.67 -3.60
CA MET A 62 -12.14 12.66 -4.00
C MET A 62 -12.44 13.87 -4.90
N GLN A 63 -13.41 13.71 -5.80
CA GLN A 63 -14.00 14.85 -6.49
C GLN A 63 -14.87 15.65 -5.50
N PRO A 64 -14.82 17.00 -5.51
CA PRO A 64 -15.53 17.81 -4.53
C PRO A 64 -17.06 17.66 -4.62
N ASP A 65 -17.60 17.49 -5.83
CA ASP A 65 -19.05 17.49 -6.09
C ASP A 65 -19.59 16.12 -6.51
N ALA A 66 -18.81 15.05 -6.34
CA ALA A 66 -19.22 13.70 -6.73
C ALA A 66 -18.67 12.64 -5.77
N ASN A 67 -19.45 11.58 -5.56
CA ASN A 67 -18.97 10.38 -4.88
C ASN A 67 -18.08 9.54 -5.81
N LYS A 68 -16.94 10.11 -6.20
CA LYS A 68 -15.97 9.53 -7.15
C LYS A 68 -14.55 9.91 -6.73
N LEU A 69 -13.61 9.01 -7.04
CA LEU A 69 -12.19 9.30 -6.88
C LEU A 69 -11.73 10.33 -7.91
N SER A 70 -10.80 11.19 -7.49
CA SER A 70 -10.02 12.04 -8.37
C SER A 70 -8.94 11.24 -9.11
N ASP A 71 -8.25 11.88 -10.05
CA ASP A 71 -7.10 11.29 -10.72
C ASP A 71 -5.95 10.98 -9.74
N ALA A 72 -5.76 11.82 -8.71
CA ALA A 72 -4.76 11.59 -7.67
C ALA A 72 -5.10 10.34 -6.83
N GLY A 73 -6.36 10.22 -6.40
CA GLY A 73 -6.84 9.06 -5.66
C GLY A 73 -6.75 7.77 -6.50
N MET A 74 -7.10 7.86 -7.79
CA MET A 74 -7.02 6.73 -8.71
C MET A 74 -5.56 6.30 -8.98
N ALA A 75 -4.65 7.26 -9.19
CA ALA A 75 -3.22 6.99 -9.38
C ALA A 75 -2.62 6.31 -8.15
N TYR A 76 -3.00 6.76 -6.94
CA TYR A 76 -2.58 6.14 -5.69
C TYR A 76 -3.04 4.67 -5.59
N LEU A 77 -4.31 4.39 -5.86
CA LEU A 77 -4.87 3.04 -5.76
C LEU A 77 -4.36 2.08 -6.84
N LYS A 78 -4.21 2.55 -8.08
CA LYS A 78 -3.64 1.73 -9.19
C LYS A 78 -2.24 1.22 -8.90
N ARG A 79 -1.46 1.97 -8.12
CA ARG A 79 -0.13 1.52 -7.66
C ARG A 79 -0.22 0.38 -6.65
N LEU A 80 -1.24 0.37 -5.80
CA LEU A 80 -1.37 -0.60 -4.70
C LEU A 80 -2.12 -1.87 -5.10
N VAL A 81 -3.16 -1.71 -5.90
CA VAL A 81 -4.06 -2.78 -6.30
C VAL A 81 -3.87 -2.99 -7.79
N PRO A 82 -3.23 -4.11 -8.22
CA PRO A 82 -3.11 -4.41 -9.64
C PRO A 82 -4.50 -4.54 -10.27
N GLU A 83 -4.61 -4.17 -11.55
CA GLU A 83 -5.87 -4.31 -12.28
C GLU A 83 -6.37 -5.77 -12.21
N LYS A 84 -7.69 -5.92 -12.06
CA LYS A 84 -8.33 -7.23 -12.05
C LYS A 84 -7.89 -8.00 -13.29
N TYR A 85 -7.64 -9.30 -13.14
CA TYR A 85 -7.33 -10.20 -14.25
C TYR A 85 -8.28 -9.96 -15.43
N LYS A 86 -7.73 -9.91 -16.65
CA LYS A 86 -8.56 -9.82 -17.86
C LYS A 86 -9.43 -11.07 -17.92
N VAL A 87 -10.74 -10.89 -17.86
CA VAL A 87 -11.69 -11.98 -18.11
C VAL A 87 -11.51 -12.37 -19.58
N GLY A 88 -11.06 -13.60 -19.84
CA GLY A 88 -10.99 -14.13 -21.20
C GLY A 88 -12.39 -14.14 -21.81
N LYS A 89 -12.53 -13.68 -23.06
CA LYS A 89 -13.79 -13.85 -23.78
C LYS A 89 -14.02 -15.36 -23.94
N PRO A 90 -15.14 -15.92 -23.45
CA PRO A 90 -15.45 -17.31 -23.74
C PRO A 90 -15.73 -17.36 -25.24
N PHE A 91 -14.89 -18.09 -25.97
CA PHE A 91 -14.96 -18.30 -27.42
C PHE A 91 -14.57 -17.08 -28.27
N VAL A 92 -13.27 -17.02 -28.63
CA VAL A 92 -12.79 -16.47 -29.91
C VAL A 92 -11.84 -17.52 -30.49
#